data_AF-A0A0N9VW99-F1
#
_entry.id   AF-A0A0N9VW99-F1
#
_cell.length_a   1.000
_cell.length_b   1.000
_cell.length_c   1.000
_cell.angle_alpha   90.00
_cell.angle_beta   90.00
_cell.angle_gamma   90.00
#
_symmetry.space_group_name_H-M   'P 1'
#
loop_
_entity.id
_entity.type
_entity.pdbx_description
1 polymer ?
#
loop_
_entity_poly.entity_id
_entity_poly.type
_entity_poly.pdbx_seq_one_letter_code
_entity_poly.pdbx_strand_id
1 'polypeptide(L)'
;MAGNLEANWLRAGLRETLKTFPGLIEYRAYCPMSDDRIFADLAMWDSLENAQKVAKAFNDGDPRFSEYMYAIENLTLMSHLVPEMS
;
A
#
# COMPACT_ATOMS: atom_id res chain seq x y z
N MET A 1 1.33 18.55 -12.03
CA MET A 1 0.07 18.22 -12.73
C MET A 1 0.06 16.79 -13.29
N ALA A 2 0.83 16.43 -14.32
CA ALA A 2 0.79 15.07 -14.91
C ALA A 2 1.25 13.95 -13.95
N GLY A 3 2.32 14.17 -13.16
CA GLY A 3 2.84 13.15 -12.23
C GLY A 3 1.89 12.75 -11.09
N ASN A 4 0.95 13.62 -10.71
CA ASN A 4 -0.02 13.33 -9.64
C ASN A 4 -1.17 12.45 -10.16
N LEU A 5 -1.50 12.55 -11.45
CA LEU A 5 -2.54 11.72 -12.08
C LEU A 5 -2.07 10.27 -12.26
N GLU A 6 -0.82 10.07 -12.67
CA GLU A 6 -0.22 8.73 -12.79
C GLU A 6 -0.09 8.04 -11.43
N ALA A 7 0.36 8.77 -10.40
CA ALA A 7 0.43 8.25 -9.04
C ALA A 7 -0.96 7.84 -8.50
N ASN A 8 -2.01 8.61 -8.82
CA ASN A 8 -3.38 8.27 -8.42
C ASN A 8 -3.90 7.01 -9.13
N TRP A 9 -3.59 6.83 -10.42
CA TRP A 9 -3.94 5.61 -11.16
C TRP A 9 -3.25 4.38 -10.57
N LEU A 10 -1.95 4.46 -10.32
CA LEU A 10 -1.17 3.36 -9.74
C LEU A 10 -1.69 2.94 -8.36
N ARG A 11 -2.06 3.92 -7.53
CA ARG A 11 -2.63 3.68 -6.19
C ARG A 11 -4.06 3.12 -6.24
N ALA A 12 -4.85 3.50 -7.24
CA ALA A 12 -6.14 2.87 -7.49
C ALA A 12 -5.97 1.38 -7.88
N GLY A 13 -5.00 1.08 -8.75
CA GLY A 13 -4.63 -0.31 -9.08
C GLY A 13 -4.17 -1.10 -7.86
N LEU A 14 -3.29 -0.52 -7.03
CA LEU A 14 -2.86 -1.13 -5.77
C LEU A 14 -4.05 -1.46 -4.87
N ARG A 15 -4.99 -0.50 -4.70
CA ARG A 15 -6.19 -0.71 -3.88
C ARG A 15 -6.99 -1.92 -4.35
N GLU A 16 -7.20 -2.07 -5.67
CA GLU A 16 -7.93 -3.23 -6.20
C GLU A 16 -7.16 -4.54 -5.99
N THR A 17 -5.84 -4.55 -6.17
CA THR A 17 -5.00 -5.71 -5.84
C THR A 17 -5.12 -6.09 -4.35
N LEU A 18 -5.06 -5.12 -3.44
CA LEU A 18 -5.16 -5.38 -2.00
C LEU A 18 -6.50 -6.00 -1.59
N LYS A 19 -7.61 -5.64 -2.25
CA LYS A 19 -8.93 -6.25 -2.00
C LYS A 19 -8.99 -7.75 -2.32
N THR A 20 -8.05 -8.26 -3.12
CA THR A 20 -7.97 -9.70 -3.43
C THR A 20 -7.36 -10.52 -2.29
N PHE A 21 -6.76 -9.87 -1.29
CA PHE A 21 -6.22 -10.53 -0.11
C PHE A 21 -7.28 -10.58 1.02
N PRO A 22 -7.35 -11.68 1.78
CA PRO A 22 -8.32 -11.82 2.86
C PRO A 22 -8.08 -10.81 3.98
N GLY A 23 -9.17 -10.39 4.63
CA GLY A 23 -9.13 -9.62 5.86
C GLY A 23 -8.78 -8.13 5.71
N LEU A 24 -8.76 -7.57 4.48
CA LEU A 24 -8.59 -6.14 4.29
C LEU A 24 -9.78 -5.38 4.89
N ILE A 25 -9.52 -4.49 5.85
CA ILE A 25 -10.51 -3.60 6.47
C ILE A 25 -10.59 -2.29 5.69
N GLU A 26 -9.45 -1.65 5.46
CA GLU A 26 -9.40 -0.32 4.86
C GLU A 26 -8.11 -0.13 4.05
N TYR A 27 -8.22 0.63 2.97
CA TYR A 27 -7.08 1.27 2.30
C TYR A 27 -7.37 2.76 2.18
N ARG A 28 -6.45 3.59 2.67
CA ARG A 28 -6.56 5.04 2.66
C ARG A 28 -5.30 5.68 2.08
N ALA A 29 -5.52 6.42 1.01
CA ALA A 29 -4.49 7.19 0.32
C ALA A 29 -4.43 8.61 0.89
N TYR A 30 -3.26 9.02 1.37
CA TYR A 30 -2.95 10.39 1.76
C TYR A 30 -2.09 11.05 0.69
N CYS A 31 -2.48 12.25 0.28
CA CYS A 31 -1.69 13.07 -0.64
C CYS A 31 -1.00 14.19 0.13
N PRO A 32 0.27 14.48 -0.17
CA PRO A 32 0.96 15.61 0.43
C PRO A 32 0.25 16.91 0.04
N MET A 33 0.30 17.89 0.93
CA MET A 33 -0.18 19.25 0.64
C MET A 33 0.83 20.04 -0.21
N SER A 34 2.09 19.58 -0.25
CA SER A 34 3.14 20.10 -1.13
C SER A 34 3.12 19.40 -2.49
N ASP A 35 3.72 20.02 -3.51
CA ASP A 35 3.92 19.44 -4.86
C ASP A 35 4.99 18.33 -4.88
N ASP A 36 5.37 17.80 -3.72
CA ASP A 36 6.35 16.73 -3.58
C ASP A 36 5.73 15.40 -4.04
N ARG A 37 6.52 14.57 -4.73
CA ARG A 37 6.08 13.24 -5.21
C ARG A 37 6.20 12.17 -4.12
N ILE A 38 5.84 12.52 -2.88
CA ILE A 38 5.91 11.62 -1.73
C ILE A 38 4.47 11.34 -1.28
N PHE A 39 4.06 10.08 -1.41
CA PHE A 39 2.71 9.65 -1.06
C PHE A 39 2.75 8.73 0.15
N ALA A 40 1.72 8.80 0.98
CA ALA A 40 1.55 7.87 2.10
C ALA A 40 0.25 7.10 1.91
N ASP A 41 0.36 5.78 1.99
CA ASP A 41 -0.78 4.86 1.92
C ASP A 41 -0.86 4.08 3.22
N LEU A 42 -2.06 3.97 3.78
CA LEU A 42 -2.34 3.13 4.93
C LEU A 42 -3.28 2.01 4.49
N ALA A 43 -2.87 0.77 4.73
CA ALA A 43 -3.70 -0.41 4.55
C ALA A 43 -3.83 -1.16 5.88
N MET A 44 -5.05 -1.50 6.26
CA MET A 44 -5.39 -2.12 7.54
C MET A 44 -6.03 -3.49 7.31
N TRP A 45 -5.60 -4.47 8.10
CA TRP A 45 -6.15 -5.82 8.11
C TRP A 45 -6.73 -6.18 9.46
N ASP A 46 -7.66 -7.13 9.45
CA ASP A 46 -8.30 -7.71 10.64
C ASP A 46 -7.35 -8.49 11.56
N SER A 47 -6.19 -8.88 11.04
CA SER A 47 -5.20 -9.67 11.74
C SER A 47 -3.79 -9.37 11.24
N LEU A 48 -2.83 -9.50 12.15
CA LEU A 48 -1.41 -9.38 11.86
C LEU A 48 -0.96 -10.40 10.81
N GLU A 49 -1.47 -11.64 10.91
CA GLU A 49 -1.13 -12.73 9.98
C GLU A 49 -1.52 -12.37 8.53
N ASN A 50 -2.73 -11.86 8.31
CA ASN A 50 -3.17 -11.44 6.98
C ASN A 50 -2.29 -10.30 6.44
N ALA A 51 -2.01 -9.30 7.28
CA ALA A 51 -1.15 -8.18 6.90
C ALA A 51 0.28 -8.64 6.50
N GLN A 52 0.86 -9.58 7.27
CA GLN A 52 2.17 -10.15 6.99
C GLN A 52 2.21 -10.98 5.71
N LYS A 53 1.14 -11.74 5.39
CA LYS A 53 1.03 -12.48 4.13
C LYS A 53 1.05 -11.57 2.92
N VAL A 54 0.35 -10.43 2.98
CA VAL A 54 0.36 -9.44 1.88
C VAL A 54 1.73 -8.79 1.75
N ALA A 55 2.34 -8.38 2.87
CA ALA A 55 3.69 -7.81 2.87
C ALA A 55 4.72 -8.79 2.28
N LYS A 56 4.61 -10.08 2.64
CA LYS A 56 5.44 -11.13 2.06
C LYS A 56 5.20 -11.30 0.56
N ALA A 57 3.95 -11.37 0.12
CA ALA A 57 3.63 -11.49 -1.30
C ALA A 57 4.21 -10.31 -2.11
N PHE A 58 4.11 -9.09 -1.58
CA PHE A 58 4.74 -7.91 -2.17
C PHE A 58 6.26 -8.05 -2.26
N ASN A 59 6.93 -8.38 -1.14
CA ASN A 59 8.38 -8.51 -1.08
C ASN A 59 8.94 -9.65 -1.93
N ASP A 60 8.18 -10.73 -2.08
CA ASP A 60 8.55 -11.88 -2.92
C ASP A 60 8.30 -11.60 -4.43
N GLY A 61 7.74 -10.44 -4.79
CA GLY A 61 7.51 -10.04 -6.18
C GLY A 61 6.26 -10.65 -6.81
N ASP A 62 5.18 -10.83 -6.04
CA ASP A 62 3.91 -11.32 -6.57
C ASP A 62 3.46 -10.48 -7.78
N PRO A 63 3.21 -11.10 -8.96
CA PRO A 63 2.93 -10.39 -10.21
C PRO A 63 1.75 -9.41 -10.14
N ARG A 64 0.82 -9.60 -9.20
CA ARG A 64 -0.32 -8.68 -8.99
C ARG A 64 0.11 -7.27 -8.59
N PHE A 65 1.34 -7.09 -8.11
CA PHE A 65 1.91 -5.78 -7.77
C PHE A 65 2.85 -5.21 -8.85
N SER A 66 3.08 -5.91 -9.96
CA SER A 66 4.10 -5.56 -10.95
C SER A 66 4.03 -4.11 -11.46
N GLU A 67 2.83 -3.64 -11.83
CA GLU A 67 2.64 -2.25 -12.29
C GLU A 67 3.02 -1.22 -11.22
N TYR A 68 2.64 -1.48 -9.96
CA TYR A 68 2.94 -0.61 -8.83
C TYR A 68 4.45 -0.67 -8.50
N MET A 69 5.04 -1.87 -8.40
CA MET A 69 6.46 -2.06 -8.10
C MET A 69 7.39 -1.43 -9.12
N TYR A 70 7.03 -1.48 -10.41
CA TYR A 70 7.84 -0.89 -11.48
C TYR A 70 7.89 0.64 -11.43
N ALA A 71 6.83 1.27 -10.92
CA ALA A 71 6.67 2.72 -10.94
C ALA A 71 7.22 3.44 -9.69
N ILE A 72 7.61 2.70 -8.65
CA ILE A 72 7.99 3.28 -7.36
C ILE A 72 9.49 3.15 -7.17
N GLU A 73 10.13 4.30 -6.95
CA GLU A 73 11.58 4.37 -6.75
C GLU A 73 12.00 3.85 -5.36
N ASN A 74 11.19 4.09 -4.32
CA ASN A 74 11.42 3.63 -2.96
C ASN A 74 10.10 3.38 -2.20
N LEU A 75 10.02 2.26 -1.48
CA LEU A 75 8.90 1.94 -0.57
C LEU A 75 9.43 1.76 0.85
N THR A 76 8.85 2.50 1.79
CA THR A 76 9.07 2.27 3.23
C THR A 76 7.84 1.62 3.83
N LEU A 77 7.96 0.37 4.26
CA LEU A 77 6.92 -0.31 5.03
C LEU A 77 7.03 0.13 6.49
N MET A 78 6.10 0.96 6.95
CA MET A 78 5.99 1.29 8.37
C MET A 78 5.26 0.15 9.09
N SER A 79 5.91 -0.40 10.12
CA SER A 79 5.55 -1.65 10.79
C SER A 79 4.11 -1.72 11.32
N HIS A 80 3.64 -2.95 11.57
CA HIS A 80 2.40 -3.23 12.26
C HIS A 80 2.42 -2.66 13.69
N LEU A 81 1.51 -1.73 13.98
CA LEU A 81 1.28 -1.24 15.33
C LEU A 81 0.38 -2.24 16.04
N VAL A 82 0.92 -2.97 17.01
CA VAL A 82 0.10 -3.67 18.00
C VAL A 82 -0.19 -2.66 19.11
N PRO A 83 -1.46 -2.31 19.40
CA PRO A 83 -1.78 -1.49 20.57
C PRO A 83 -1.26 -2.20 21.82
N GLU A 84 -0.56 -1.48 22.71
CA GLU A 84 -0.23 -2.01 24.02
C GLU A 84 -1.54 -2.41 24.71
N MET A 85 -1.67 -3.70 25.06
CA MET A 85 -2.76 -4.13 25.94
C MET A 85 -2.42 -3.63 27.34
N SER A 86 -3.17 -2.64 27.81
CA SER A 86 -3.24 -2.22 29.22
C SER A 86 -3.88 -3.29 30.09
#